data_AF-A0A8T5TX09-F1
#
_entry.id   AF-A0A8T5TX09-F1
#
_cell.length_a   1.000
_cell.length_b   1.000
_cell.length_c   1.000
_cell.angle_alpha   90.00
_cell.angle_beta   90.00
_cell.angle_gamma   90.00
#
_symmetry.space_group_name_H-M   'P 1'
#
loop_
_entity.id
_entity.type
_entity.pdbx_description
1 polymer ?
#
loop_
_entity_poly.entity_id
_entity_poly.type
_entity_poly.pdbx_seq_one_letter_code
_entity_poly.pdbx_strand_id
1 'polypeptide(L)'
;MVFIKDDAKIMADLLKTGHKMLSLSCPICNNPIFQKKNGTTFCPICNRKVLLVDIPTKTQEEEKKPILINNTEIEDIKSIVLPVLINKFQWIAQKLEKESQLSVFGEYLDVTFKLLSLVEKIRNLK
;
A
#
# COMPACT_ATOMS: atom_id res chain seq x y z
N MET A 1 -10.90 12.98 -25.79
CA MET A 1 -10.61 13.87 -24.65
C MET A 1 -9.98 13.01 -23.57
N VAL A 2 -8.66 13.11 -23.38
CA VAL A 2 -7.91 12.22 -22.48
C VAL A 2 -8.09 12.72 -21.05
N PHE A 3 -8.79 11.96 -20.22
CA PHE A 3 -8.90 12.22 -18.79
C PHE A 3 -7.53 11.99 -18.14
N ILE A 4 -6.79 13.08 -17.92
CA ILE A 4 -5.54 13.03 -17.15
C ILE A 4 -5.96 12.76 -15.69
N LYS A 5 -5.69 11.55 -15.19
CA LYS A 5 -5.81 11.22 -13.76
C LYS A 5 -4.97 12.21 -12.96
N ASP A 6 -5.49 12.73 -11.86
CA ASP A 6 -4.81 13.73 -11.00
C ASP A 6 -3.38 13.30 -10.60
N ASP A 7 -3.14 12.00 -10.48
CA ASP A 7 -1.82 11.41 -10.21
C ASP A 7 -0.77 11.76 -11.28
N ALA A 8 -1.17 11.77 -12.55
CA ALA A 8 -0.27 12.10 -13.67
C ALA A 8 0.10 13.59 -13.66
N LYS A 9 -0.79 14.45 -13.17
CA LYS A 9 -0.52 15.89 -13.02
C LYS A 9 0.51 16.14 -11.92
N ILE A 10 0.37 15.47 -10.77
CA ILE A 10 1.33 15.54 -9.66
C ILE A 10 2.72 15.07 -10.12
N MET A 11 2.80 13.95 -10.84
CA MET A 11 4.07 13.47 -11.39
C MET A 11 4.71 14.45 -12.37
N ALA A 12 3.91 15.03 -13.28
CA ALA A 12 4.40 15.98 -14.25
C ALA A 12 4.98 17.23 -13.58
N ASP A 13 4.35 17.72 -12.51
CA ASP A 13 4.84 18.87 -11.76
C ASP A 13 6.13 18.53 -10.96
N LEU A 14 6.26 17.30 -10.48
CA LEU A 14 7.51 16.82 -9.86
C LEU A 14 8.66 16.75 -10.87
N LEU A 15 8.41 16.30 -12.10
CA LEU A 15 9.41 16.34 -13.17
C LEU A 15 9.81 17.78 -13.51
N LYS A 16 8.85 18.71 -13.60
CA LYS A 16 9.13 20.14 -13.85
C LYS A 16 9.99 20.79 -12.76
N THR A 17 9.80 20.40 -11.50
CA THR A 17 10.61 20.90 -10.36
C THR A 17 12.01 20.27 -10.31
N GLY A 18 12.32 19.35 -11.21
CA GLY A 18 13.63 18.71 -11.35
C GLY A 18 13.82 17.50 -10.45
N HIS A 19 12.73 16.82 -10.06
CA HIS A 19 12.80 15.49 -9.47
C HIS A 19 13.04 14.44 -10.56
N LYS A 20 13.76 13.38 -10.22
CA LYS A 20 14.07 12.27 -11.14
C LYS A 20 13.11 11.11 -10.89
N MET A 21 12.41 10.64 -11.93
CA MET A 21 11.65 9.39 -11.86
C MET A 21 12.62 8.20 -11.95
N LEU A 22 12.50 7.23 -11.05
CA LEU A 22 13.26 5.98 -11.05
C LEU A 22 12.48 4.90 -11.81
N SER A 23 13.18 3.90 -12.35
CA SER A 23 12.58 2.73 -13.02
C SER A 23 11.95 1.73 -12.05
N LEU A 24 11.74 2.13 -10.79
CA LEU A 24 11.22 1.30 -9.72
C LEU A 24 9.82 1.76 -9.34
N SER A 25 8.93 0.81 -9.12
CA SER A 25 7.54 1.07 -8.72
C SER A 25 7.37 0.86 -7.22
N CYS A 26 6.54 1.70 -6.59
CA CYS A 26 6.20 1.57 -5.17
C CYS A 26 5.39 0.28 -4.94
N PRO A 27 5.76 -0.60 -3.99
CA PRO A 27 5.06 -1.86 -3.76
C PRO A 27 3.64 -1.70 -3.18
N ILE A 28 3.28 -0.50 -2.73
CA ILE A 28 1.98 -0.22 -2.08
C ILE A 28 0.95 0.30 -3.08
N CYS A 29 1.35 1.22 -3.97
CA CYS A 29 0.44 1.88 -4.92
C CYS A 29 0.78 1.61 -6.39
N ASN A 30 1.81 0.80 -6.65
CA ASN A 30 2.32 0.46 -7.98
C ASN A 30 2.71 1.66 -8.86
N ASN A 31 3.05 2.78 -8.23
CA ASN A 31 3.34 4.04 -8.89
C ASN A 31 4.85 4.31 -8.91
N PRO A 32 5.41 4.99 -9.95
CA PRO A 32 6.84 5.23 -10.04
C PRO A 32 7.41 5.99 -8.84
N ILE A 33 8.61 5.61 -8.39
CA ILE A 33 9.34 6.28 -7.31
C ILE A 33 10.06 7.51 -7.89
N PHE A 34 10.11 8.58 -7.11
CA PHE A 34 10.80 9.81 -7.44
C PHE A 34 11.98 10.04 -6.51
N GLN A 35 13.03 10.67 -7.03
CA GLN A 35 14.21 11.09 -6.29
C GLN A 35 14.30 12.61 -6.29
N LYS A 36 14.46 13.19 -5.10
CA LYS A 36 14.73 14.61 -4.91
C LYS A 36 16.19 14.94 -5.26
N LYS A 37 16.48 16.21 -5.52
CA LYS A 37 17.85 16.71 -5.79
C LYS A 37 18.85 16.41 -4.67
N ASN A 38 18.37 16.23 -3.44
CA ASN A 38 19.17 15.85 -2.27
C ASN A 38 19.42 14.33 -2.14
N GLY A 39 19.05 13.53 -3.15
CA GLY A 39 19.27 12.08 -3.18
C GLY A 39 18.19 11.24 -2.51
N THR A 40 17.24 11.86 -1.78
CA THR A 40 16.17 11.11 -1.09
C THR A 40 15.14 10.57 -2.08
N THR A 41 14.86 9.26 -2.01
CA THR A 41 13.82 8.63 -2.84
C THR A 41 12.50 8.55 -2.09
N PHE A 42 11.38 8.79 -2.78
CA PHE A 42 10.04 8.83 -2.20
C PHE A 42 8.97 8.51 -3.23
N CYS A 43 7.81 8.04 -2.75
CA CYS A 43 6.63 7.87 -3.58
C CYS A 43 5.76 9.15 -3.52
N PRO A 44 5.37 9.73 -4.66
CA PRO A 44 4.60 10.98 -4.68
C PRO A 44 3.14 10.80 -4.26
N ILE A 45 2.60 9.58 -4.37
CA ILE A 45 1.20 9.26 -4.05
C ILE A 45 1.08 8.81 -2.60
N CYS A 46 1.98 7.92 -2.13
CA CYS A 46 1.98 7.48 -0.73
C CYS A 46 2.62 8.50 0.23
N ASN A 47 3.34 9.50 -0.30
CA ASN A 47 4.14 10.48 0.45
C ASN A 47 5.12 9.83 1.45
N ARG A 48 5.66 8.66 1.11
CA ARG A 48 6.60 7.89 1.94
C ARG A 48 7.99 7.89 1.32
N LYS A 49 9.03 7.97 2.15
CA LYS A 49 10.42 7.78 1.74
C LYS A 49 10.65 6.29 1.43
N VAL A 50 11.38 6.02 0.35
CA VAL A 50 11.79 4.66 -0.03
C VAL A 50 13.30 4.56 0.19
N LEU A 51 13.75 3.42 0.72
CA LEU A 51 15.16 3.08 0.84
C LEU A 51 15.42 1.94 -0.14
N LEU A 52 16.36 2.14 -1.05
CA LEU A 52 16.78 1.11 -1.99
C LEU A 52 17.87 0.29 -1.29
N VAL A 53 17.60 -1.00 -1.11
CA VAL A 53 18.58 -1.95 -0.57
C VAL A 53 19.07 -2.76 -1.75
N ASP A 54 20.26 -2.46 -2.23
CA ASP A 54 20.96 -3.29 -3.22
C ASP A 54 21.47 -4.52 -2.49
N ILE A 55 20.73 -5.63 -2.58
CA ILE A 55 21.20 -6.93 -2.09
C ILE A 55 22.08 -7.49 -3.21
N PRO A 56 23.41 -7.55 -3.06
CA PRO A 56 24.24 -8.23 -4.05
C PRO A 56 23.86 -9.71 -4.04
N THR A 57 23.45 -10.20 -5.20
CA THR A 57 23.15 -11.61 -5.45
C THR A 57 24.40 -12.46 -5.22
N LYS A 58 24.54 -13.01 -4.02
CA LYS A 58 25.25 -14.28 -3.79
C LYS A 58 24.46 -15.13 -2.82
N THR A 59 24.01 -16.25 -3.36
CA THR A 59 23.62 -17.47 -2.66
C THR A 59 24.57 -17.74 -1.49
N GLN A 60 24.10 -17.58 -0.24
CA GLN A 60 24.53 -18.36 0.92
C GLN A 60 23.34 -18.51 1.87
N GLU A 61 23.01 -19.75 2.15
CA GLU A 61 22.15 -20.19 3.23
C GLU A 61 22.77 -19.75 4.55
N GLU A 62 22.32 -18.65 5.15
CA GLU A 62 22.68 -18.35 6.53
C GLU A 62 21.44 -17.94 7.32
N GLU A 63 21.02 -18.90 8.14
CA GLU A 63 20.31 -18.74 9.40
C GLU A 63 18.90 -18.15 9.33
N LYS A 64 17.94 -19.08 9.26
CA LYS A 64 16.65 -18.94 9.95
C LYS A 64 16.91 -18.66 11.44
N LYS A 65 17.19 -17.40 11.79
CA LYS A 65 16.93 -16.93 13.15
C LYS A 65 15.41 -16.90 13.28
N PRO A 66 14.80 -17.64 14.23
CA PRO A 66 13.41 -17.40 14.55
C PRO A 66 13.36 -15.94 15.00
N ILE A 67 12.74 -15.10 14.17
CA ILE A 67 12.39 -13.75 14.58
C ILE A 67 11.43 -13.97 15.75
N LEU A 68 11.96 -13.84 16.96
CA LEU A 68 11.17 -13.83 18.18
C LEU A 68 10.33 -12.55 18.08
N ILE A 69 9.09 -12.72 17.62
CA ILE A 69 8.13 -11.63 17.51
C ILE A 69 7.81 -11.22 18.94
N ASN A 70 8.45 -10.14 19.38
CA ASN A 70 8.15 -9.52 20.67
C ASN A 70 6.75 -8.90 20.56
N ASN A 71 5.90 -9.07 21.59
CA ASN A 71 4.51 -8.61 21.60
C ASN A 71 4.33 -7.11 21.23
N THR A 72 5.38 -6.30 21.41
CA THR A 72 5.46 -4.89 21.02
C THR A 72 5.29 -4.68 19.50
N GLU A 73 5.79 -5.59 18.66
CA GLU A 73 5.68 -5.48 17.19
C GLU A 73 4.29 -5.84 16.67
N ILE A 74 3.57 -6.74 17.37
CA ILE A 74 2.21 -7.15 16.99
C ILE A 74 1.22 -6.00 17.23
N GLU A 75 1.39 -5.26 18.31
CA GLU A 75 0.58 -4.06 18.60
C GLU A 75 0.80 -2.94 17.57
N ASP A 76 2.06 -2.75 17.14
CA ASP A 76 2.39 -1.81 16.07
C ASP A 76 1.78 -2.23 14.72
N ILE A 77 1.81 -3.52 14.39
CA ILE A 77 1.19 -4.05 13.17
C ILE A 77 -0.33 -3.90 13.22
N LYS A 78 -0.98 -4.20 14.36
CA LYS A 78 -2.42 -3.99 14.53
C LYS A 78 -2.80 -2.52 14.33
N SER A 79 -2.02 -1.61 14.92
CA SER A 79 -2.22 -0.16 14.81
C SER A 79 -2.13 0.35 13.36
N ILE A 80 -1.28 -0.25 12.53
CA ILE A 80 -1.13 0.13 11.12
C ILE A 80 -2.19 -0.54 10.22
N VAL A 81 -2.49 -1.83 10.45
CA VAL A 81 -3.34 -2.62 9.53
C VAL A 81 -4.83 -2.32 9.75
N LEU A 82 -5.29 -2.21 11.00
CA LEU A 82 -6.70 -1.95 11.31
C LEU A 82 -7.27 -0.69 10.63
N PRO A 83 -6.63 0.50 10.68
CA PRO A 83 -7.16 1.69 10.01
C PRO A 83 -7.20 1.55 8.48
N VAL A 84 -6.27 0.77 7.88
CA VAL A 84 -6.31 0.49 6.44
C VAL A 84 -7.53 -0.36 6.09
N LEU A 85 -7.83 -1.40 6.88
CA LEU A 85 -9.00 -2.25 6.67
C LEU A 85 -10.31 -1.46 6.86
N ILE A 86 -10.39 -0.59 7.87
CA ILE A 86 -11.55 0.29 8.10
C ILE A 86 -11.77 1.23 6.90
N ASN A 87 -10.72 1.88 6.41
CA ASN A 87 -10.80 2.76 5.24
C ASN A 87 -11.26 2.00 3.99
N LYS A 88 -10.80 0.74 3.81
CA LYS A 88 -11.28 -0.09 2.70
C LYS A 88 -12.73 -0.54 2.88
N PHE A 89 -13.16 -0.84 4.10
CA PHE A 89 -14.56 -1.15 4.38
C PHE A 89 -15.46 0.03 4.04
N GLN A 90 -15.10 1.25 4.45
CA GLN A 90 -15.83 2.47 4.10
C GLN A 90 -15.89 2.69 2.59
N TRP A 91 -14.78 2.47 1.87
CA TRP A 91 -14.75 2.58 0.42
C TRP A 91 -15.68 1.57 -0.28
N ILE A 92 -15.70 0.31 0.18
CA ILE A 92 -16.61 -0.71 -0.35
C ILE A 92 -18.07 -0.37 -0.02
N ALA A 93 -18.36 0.10 1.19
CA ALA A 93 -19.71 0.52 1.60
C ALA A 93 -20.26 1.64 0.69
N GLN A 94 -19.44 2.65 0.35
CA GLN A 94 -19.83 3.70 -0.59
C GLN A 94 -20.06 3.18 -2.01
N LYS A 95 -19.37 2.11 -2.42
CA LYS A 95 -19.58 1.45 -3.72
C LYS A 95 -20.89 0.66 -3.72
N LEU A 96 -21.16 -0.09 -2.65
CA LEU A 96 -22.41 -0.81 -2.44
C LEU A 96 -23.65 0.11 -2.47
N GLU A 97 -23.57 1.29 -1.84
CA GLU A 97 -24.68 2.26 -1.80
C GLU A 97 -25.09 2.76 -3.19
N LYS A 98 -24.14 2.84 -4.13
CA LYS A 98 -24.37 3.34 -5.50
C LYS A 98 -24.60 2.23 -6.51
N GLU A 99 -24.47 0.97 -6.09
CA GLU A 99 -24.54 -0.18 -6.99
C GLU A 99 -26.01 -0.56 -7.26
N SER A 100 -26.33 -0.79 -8.53
CA SER A 100 -27.68 -1.16 -8.98
C SER A 100 -27.72 -2.54 -9.64
N GLN A 101 -26.55 -3.14 -9.90
CA GLN A 101 -26.44 -4.47 -10.48
C GLN A 101 -26.28 -5.54 -9.40
N LEU A 102 -27.21 -6.51 -9.38
CA LEU A 102 -27.26 -7.57 -8.37
C LEU A 102 -26.01 -8.46 -8.36
N SER A 103 -25.41 -8.71 -9.51
CA SER A 103 -24.19 -9.52 -9.63
C SER A 103 -22.99 -8.87 -8.94
N VAL A 104 -22.79 -7.57 -9.19
CA VAL A 104 -21.68 -6.80 -8.60
C VAL A 104 -21.90 -6.57 -7.11
N PHE A 105 -23.16 -6.43 -6.68
CA PHE A 105 -23.53 -6.38 -5.27
C PHE A 105 -23.07 -7.64 -4.52
N GLY A 106 -23.26 -8.83 -5.11
CA GLY A 106 -22.79 -10.10 -4.53
C GLY A 106 -21.28 -10.16 -4.35
N GLU A 107 -20.51 -9.66 -5.32
CA GLU A 107 -19.05 -9.58 -5.24
C GLU A 107 -18.59 -8.64 -4.12
N TYR A 108 -19.20 -7.46 -3.99
CA TYR A 108 -18.87 -6.54 -2.90
C TYR A 108 -19.20 -7.11 -1.52
N LEU A 109 -20.31 -7.85 -1.39
CA LEU A 109 -20.64 -8.54 -0.14
C LEU A 109 -19.59 -9.60 0.22
N ASP A 110 -19.16 -10.43 -0.73
CA ASP A 110 -18.13 -11.44 -0.48
C ASP A 110 -16.79 -10.81 -0.04
N VAL A 111 -16.37 -9.73 -0.71
CA VAL A 111 -15.17 -8.98 -0.30
C VAL A 111 -15.35 -8.38 1.10
N THR A 112 -16.56 -7.90 1.43
CA THR A 112 -16.88 -7.36 2.76
C THR A 112 -16.78 -8.44 3.84
N PHE A 113 -17.31 -9.64 3.59
CA PHE A 113 -17.18 -10.78 4.51
C PHE A 113 -15.72 -11.18 4.72
N LYS A 114 -14.94 -11.28 3.63
CA LYS A 114 -13.50 -11.55 3.71
C LYS A 114 -12.79 -10.50 4.56
N LEU A 115 -13.11 -9.23 4.36
CA LEU A 115 -12.51 -8.13 5.10
C LEU A 115 -12.83 -8.19 6.60
N LEU A 116 -14.08 -8.47 6.97
CA LEU A 116 -14.50 -8.66 8.36
C LEU A 116 -13.78 -9.85 9.01
N SER A 117 -13.65 -10.96 8.29
CA SER A 117 -12.90 -12.13 8.79
C SER A 117 -11.42 -11.83 9.05
N LEU A 118 -10.81 -10.95 8.25
CA LEU A 118 -9.43 -10.51 8.47
C LEU A 118 -9.31 -9.64 9.72
N VAL A 119 -10.27 -8.73 9.95
CA VAL A 119 -10.32 -7.91 11.17
C VAL A 119 -10.43 -8.78 12.42
N GLU A 120 -11.29 -9.81 12.40
CA GLU A 120 -11.42 -10.75 13.52
C GLU A 120 -10.14 -11.53 13.79
N LYS A 121 -9.49 -12.04 12.73
CA LYS A 121 -8.19 -12.73 12.84
C LYS A 121 -7.12 -11.81 13.44
N ILE A 122 -7.07 -10.55 13.00
CA ILE A 122 -6.12 -9.57 13.52
C ILE A 122 -6.39 -9.23 14.98
N ARG A 123 -7.67 -9.13 15.38
CA ARG A 123 -8.05 -8.89 16.77
C ARG A 123 -7.67 -10.05 17.69
N ASN A 124 -7.73 -11.27 17.19
CA ASN A 124 -7.44 -12.50 17.96
C ASN A 124 -5.96 -12.91 17.95
N LEU A 125 -5.09 -12.21 17.20
CA LEU A 125 -3.63 -12.40 17.27
C LEU A 125 -3.16 -12.00 18.68
N LYS A 126 -2.60 -12.96 19.44
CA LYS A 126 -1.94 -12.73 20.73
C LYS A 126 -0.44 -12.56 20.52
#